data_AF-A0AB40BBQ5-F1
#
_entry.id   AF-A0AB40BBQ5-F1
#
_cell.length_a   1.000
_cell.length_b   1.000
_cell.length_c   1.000
_cell.angle_alpha   90.00
_cell.angle_beta   90.00
_cell.angle_gamma   90.00
#
_symmetry.space_group_name_H-M   'P 1'
#
loop_
_entity.id
_entity.type
_entity.pdbx_description
1 polymer ?
#
loop_
_entity_poly.entity_id
_entity_poly.type
_entity_poly.pdbx_seq_one_letter_code
_entity_poly.pdbx_strand_id
1 'polypeptide(L)'
;MFHRALSGGSQALRSRFSSISWKPIGKPQQTLASEIVLAGVALHSGETVTAKLLPEAAGQGRYFVVGGVGGQVTTIAAAIGNAEDSPLCTTLSRAGARVRTVEHLLSALEACGVDNCRIEISGGNEVPVLDGSAKEWVEAIQQVGLCVAEASAGNYIDKLAPFLNEPIYVSRNDSFIFGFPSPEILITYGIDFSKVPSIGCQWFSSLINASVYLKEIAPARTFCVYEEVEKMRSAGLIQGGSAENAIVCRLVIRCILNSYGVYQKFCARWKNNQAFEIVVHR
;
A
#
# COMPACT_ATOMS: atom_id res chain seq x y z
N MET A 1 3.91 -6.02 -9.91
CA MET A 1 5.27 -6.02 -10.47
C MET A 1 6.17 -4.97 -9.75
N PHE A 2 6.26 -5.04 -8.42
CA PHE A 2 7.19 -4.18 -7.66
C PHE A 2 8.54 -4.87 -7.53
N HIS A 3 9.58 -4.33 -8.15
CA HIS A 3 10.93 -4.85 -8.01
C HIS A 3 11.99 -3.75 -8.12
N ARG A 4 13.03 -3.83 -7.26
CA ARG A 4 14.27 -3.03 -7.24
C ARG A 4 14.19 -1.66 -6.58
N ALA A 5 13.20 -1.42 -5.72
CA ALA A 5 13.14 -0.20 -4.93
C ALA A 5 13.80 -0.45 -3.57
N LEU A 6 15.14 -0.39 -3.53
CA LEU A 6 15.97 0.32 -2.52
C LEU A 6 17.47 -0.07 -2.54
N SER A 7 17.95 -0.93 -3.45
CA SER A 7 19.40 -1.22 -3.55
C SER A 7 20.21 -0.17 -4.34
N GLY A 8 20.79 0.82 -3.65
CA GLY A 8 21.84 1.70 -4.22
C GLY A 8 21.91 3.15 -3.74
N GLY A 9 20.93 3.63 -2.96
CA GLY A 9 20.76 5.07 -2.69
C GLY A 9 21.00 5.55 -1.25
N SER A 10 21.53 4.74 -0.33
CA SER A 10 21.43 5.02 1.12
C SER A 10 22.12 6.31 1.60
N GLN A 11 23.15 6.81 0.91
CA GLN A 11 23.73 8.14 1.16
C GLN A 11 23.04 9.25 0.36
N ALA A 12 22.71 9.03 -0.92
CA ALA A 12 22.10 10.04 -1.80
C ALA A 12 20.63 10.38 -1.46
N LEU A 13 19.89 9.44 -0.86
CA LEU A 13 18.55 9.68 -0.33
C LEU A 13 18.62 10.52 0.96
N ARG A 14 19.60 10.27 1.83
CA ARG A 14 19.76 11.01 3.10
C ARG A 14 19.98 12.51 2.90
N SER A 15 20.69 12.92 1.85
CA SER A 15 20.91 14.33 1.53
C SER A 15 19.72 15.04 0.86
N ARG A 16 18.61 14.34 0.60
CA ARG A 16 17.38 14.90 -0.04
C ARG A 16 16.16 14.93 0.88
N PHE A 17 16.27 14.46 2.14
CA PHE A 17 15.18 14.60 3.10
C PHE A 17 15.06 16.02 3.71
N SER A 18 16.00 16.92 3.44
CA SER A 18 15.87 18.37 3.72
C SER A 18 14.67 19.00 3.02
N SER A 19 14.25 18.42 1.89
CA SER A 19 13.14 18.90 1.07
C SER A 19 11.77 18.72 1.75
N ILE A 20 11.64 17.88 2.79
CA ILE A 20 10.35 17.61 3.46
C ILE A 20 10.38 18.15 4.89
N SER A 21 9.40 18.99 5.24
CA SER A 21 9.14 19.42 6.62
C SER A 21 7.86 18.78 7.16
N TRP A 22 7.78 18.55 8.47
CA TRP A 22 6.58 18.04 9.14
C TRP A 22 5.94 19.19 9.93
N LYS A 23 4.69 19.53 9.61
CA LYS A 23 3.98 20.70 10.17
C LYS A 23 2.70 20.26 10.89
N PRO A 24 2.38 20.82 12.07
CA PRO A 24 1.08 20.64 12.72
C PRO A 24 -0.05 21.12 11.81
N ILE A 25 -1.18 20.40 11.82
CA ILE A 25 -2.38 20.78 11.05
C ILE A 25 -3.53 21.30 11.92
N GLY A 26 -3.29 21.57 13.21
CA GLY A 26 -4.31 22.09 14.14
C GLY A 26 -5.45 21.12 14.43
N LYS A 27 -5.16 19.81 14.39
CA LYS A 27 -6.10 18.73 14.72
C LYS A 27 -5.38 17.71 15.60
N PRO A 28 -6.00 17.21 16.68
CA PRO A 28 -5.38 16.18 17.50
C PRO A 28 -5.35 14.84 16.74
N GLN A 29 -4.31 14.05 16.99
CA GLN A 29 -4.17 12.72 16.41
C GLN A 29 -5.36 11.83 16.75
N GLN A 30 -5.75 10.95 15.82
CA GLN A 30 -6.82 9.98 16.01
C GLN A 30 -6.29 8.56 16.23
N THR A 31 -7.12 7.71 16.82
CA THR A 31 -6.96 6.26 16.83
C THR A 31 -8.33 5.59 16.60
N LEU A 32 -8.36 4.25 16.56
CA LEU A 32 -9.61 3.49 16.45
C LEU A 32 -10.41 3.62 17.75
N ALA A 33 -11.74 3.71 17.66
CA ALA A 33 -12.59 3.72 18.86
C ALA A 33 -12.80 2.32 19.46
N SER A 34 -12.51 1.25 18.71
CA SER A 34 -12.54 -0.14 19.19
C SER A 34 -11.56 -1.02 18.41
N GLU A 35 -11.41 -2.28 18.86
CA GLU A 35 -10.59 -3.29 18.20
C GLU A 35 -11.23 -3.76 16.87
N ILE A 36 -10.39 -3.99 15.86
CA ILE A 36 -10.77 -4.69 14.62
C ILE A 36 -9.96 -5.99 14.54
N VAL A 37 -10.61 -7.10 14.20
CA VAL A 37 -9.93 -8.38 13.90
C VAL A 37 -10.41 -8.86 12.54
N LEU A 38 -9.49 -8.95 11.57
CA LEU A 38 -9.73 -9.58 10.27
C LEU A 38 -8.74 -10.72 10.04
N ALA A 39 -9.27 -11.84 9.54
CA ALA A 39 -8.49 -13.03 9.22
C ALA A 39 -8.67 -13.38 7.74
N GLY A 40 -7.64 -13.96 7.13
CA GLY A 40 -7.68 -14.32 5.72
C GLY A 40 -6.40 -15.03 5.27
N VAL A 41 -6.28 -15.26 3.97
CA VAL A 41 -5.05 -15.80 3.38
C VAL A 41 -4.02 -14.69 3.20
N ALA A 42 -2.74 -14.98 3.42
CA ALA A 42 -1.63 -14.14 3.00
C ALA A 42 -1.39 -14.28 1.49
N LEU A 43 -1.28 -13.18 0.74
CA LEU A 43 -1.16 -13.22 -0.72
C LEU A 43 0.01 -14.10 -1.16
N HIS A 44 1.20 -13.83 -0.63
CA HIS A 44 2.41 -14.45 -1.11
C HIS A 44 2.74 -15.76 -0.39
N SER A 45 2.68 -15.84 0.94
CA SER A 45 2.97 -17.11 1.65
C SER A 45 1.86 -18.16 1.54
N GLY A 46 0.60 -17.75 1.34
CA GLY A 46 -0.55 -18.65 1.35
C GLY A 46 -0.97 -19.13 2.74
N GLU A 47 -0.32 -18.65 3.80
CA GLU A 47 -0.66 -18.95 5.19
C GLU A 47 -2.02 -18.33 5.57
N THR A 48 -2.73 -18.95 6.51
CA THR A 48 -3.89 -18.30 7.14
C THR A 48 -3.40 -17.38 8.24
N VAL A 49 -3.59 -16.08 8.06
CA VAL A 49 -3.09 -15.02 8.94
C VAL A 49 -4.25 -14.23 9.54
N THR A 50 -4.05 -13.73 10.76
CA THR A 50 -5.00 -12.85 11.45
C THR A 50 -4.29 -11.56 11.82
N ALA A 51 -4.92 -10.43 11.47
CA ALA A 51 -4.47 -9.09 11.80
C ALA A 51 -5.48 -8.43 12.75
N LYS A 52 -4.98 -8.00 13.90
CA LYS A 52 -5.73 -7.37 14.98
C LYS A 52 -5.24 -5.93 15.15
N LEU A 53 -6.10 -4.97 14.84
CA LEU A 53 -5.82 -3.54 14.91
C LEU A 53 -6.43 -3.02 16.21
N LEU A 54 -5.60 -2.36 17.02
CA LEU A 54 -5.96 -1.90 18.35
C LEU A 54 -5.84 -0.37 18.46
N PRO A 55 -6.72 0.26 19.26
CA PRO A 55 -6.52 1.64 19.71
C PRO A 55 -5.16 1.81 20.36
N GLU A 56 -4.55 2.98 20.19
CA GLU A 56 -3.21 3.28 20.68
C GLU A 56 -3.05 4.75 21.08
N ALA A 57 -2.19 4.99 22.07
CA ALA A 57 -1.92 6.31 22.63
C ALA A 57 -1.30 7.28 21.61
N ALA A 58 -1.52 8.58 21.82
CA ALA A 58 -0.97 9.61 20.95
C ALA A 58 0.57 9.59 20.92
N GLY A 59 1.14 9.81 19.74
CA GLY A 59 2.58 9.87 19.51
C GLY A 59 3.27 8.51 19.28
N GLN A 60 2.54 7.39 19.37
CA GLN A 60 3.08 6.06 19.04
C GLN A 60 3.12 5.80 17.53
N GLY A 61 2.22 6.43 16.77
CA GLY A 61 2.04 6.21 15.34
C GLY A 61 1.48 4.81 15.04
N ARG A 62 1.67 4.35 13.80
CA ARG A 62 1.31 3.01 13.35
C ARG A 62 2.50 2.06 13.51
N TYR A 63 2.32 0.93 14.17
CA TYR A 63 3.36 -0.08 14.27
C TYR A 63 2.79 -1.51 14.27
N PHE A 64 3.59 -2.43 13.74
CA PHE A 64 3.29 -3.85 13.71
C PHE A 64 3.92 -4.57 14.89
N VAL A 65 3.21 -5.56 15.42
CA VAL A 65 3.67 -6.49 16.44
C VAL A 65 3.65 -7.88 15.81
N VAL A 66 4.83 -8.49 15.70
CA VAL A 66 5.02 -9.76 14.99
C VAL A 66 5.85 -10.74 15.80
N GLY A 67 5.66 -12.04 15.53
CA GLY A 67 6.58 -13.08 15.97
C GLY A 67 7.95 -12.92 15.31
N GLY A 68 8.99 -12.84 16.13
CA GLY A 68 10.39 -12.84 15.71
C GLY A 68 11.08 -14.20 15.89
N VAL A 69 12.40 -14.20 15.68
CA VAL A 69 13.23 -15.41 15.80
C VAL A 69 13.17 -15.96 17.23
N GLY A 70 13.00 -17.27 17.38
CA GLY A 70 12.91 -17.93 18.69
C GLY A 70 11.63 -17.64 19.48
N GLY A 71 10.58 -17.10 18.84
CA GLY A 71 9.30 -16.82 19.49
C GLY A 71 9.24 -15.50 20.27
N GLN A 72 10.29 -14.68 20.23
CA GLN A 72 10.26 -13.34 20.82
C GLN A 72 9.38 -12.40 19.99
N VAL A 73 8.48 -11.66 20.64
CA VAL A 73 7.63 -10.66 19.98
C VAL A 73 8.45 -9.40 19.69
N THR A 74 8.36 -8.88 18.47
CA THR A 74 9.09 -7.68 18.02
C THR A 74 8.14 -6.60 17.51
N THR A 75 8.42 -5.33 17.84
CA THR A 75 7.67 -4.17 17.34
C THR A 75 8.38 -3.48 16.17
N ILE A 76 7.67 -3.30 15.07
CA ILE A 76 8.18 -2.72 13.82
C ILE A 76 7.34 -1.49 13.47
N ALA A 77 7.89 -0.29 13.67
CA ALA A 77 7.20 0.95 13.30
C ALA A 77 6.98 1.03 11.78
N ALA A 78 5.83 1.53 11.36
CA ALA A 78 5.49 1.76 9.94
C ALA A 78 6.22 3.02 9.41
N ALA A 79 7.54 2.93 9.33
CA ALA A 79 8.43 4.03 8.97
C ALA A 79 9.39 3.62 7.86
N ILE A 80 9.76 4.58 7.00
CA ILE A 80 10.66 4.38 5.85
C ILE A 80 11.98 3.70 6.26
N GLY A 81 12.51 4.00 7.45
CA GLY A 81 13.75 3.40 7.97
C GLY A 81 13.67 1.90 8.27
N ASN A 82 12.47 1.31 8.34
CA ASN A 82 12.26 -0.13 8.48
C ASN A 82 11.83 -0.80 7.16
N ALA A 83 11.67 -0.05 6.05
CA ALA A 83 11.23 -0.62 4.78
C ALA A 83 12.39 -1.31 4.03
N GLU A 84 12.13 -2.51 3.51
CA GLU A 84 13.09 -3.29 2.71
C GLU A 84 12.63 -3.48 1.25
N ASP A 85 13.59 -3.59 0.31
CA ASP A 85 13.31 -3.91 -1.09
C ASP A 85 12.84 -5.37 -1.18
N SER A 86 11.54 -5.56 -1.41
CA SER A 86 10.90 -6.87 -1.39
C SER A 86 10.18 -7.15 -2.72
N PRO A 87 10.30 -8.37 -3.27
CA PRO A 87 9.48 -8.83 -4.37
C PRO A 87 7.98 -8.57 -4.18
N LEU A 88 7.41 -7.83 -5.12
CA LEU A 88 5.97 -7.65 -5.37
C LEU A 88 5.14 -6.95 -4.27
N CYS A 89 5.73 -6.64 -3.11
CA CYS A 89 5.03 -6.05 -1.97
C CYS A 89 5.90 -5.08 -1.17
N THR A 90 5.31 -4.23 -0.34
CA THR A 90 6.06 -3.50 0.69
C THR A 90 6.29 -4.43 1.88
N THR A 91 7.53 -4.47 2.38
CA THR A 91 7.89 -5.24 3.57
C THR A 91 8.59 -4.33 4.57
N LEU A 92 8.24 -4.48 5.85
CA LEU A 92 8.92 -3.81 6.95
C LEU A 92 9.70 -4.85 7.76
N SER A 93 10.94 -4.54 8.15
CA SER A 93 11.75 -5.43 9.00
C SER A 93 12.52 -4.66 10.08
N ARG A 94 12.76 -5.34 11.20
CA ARG A 94 13.55 -4.85 12.33
C ARG A 94 14.00 -6.02 13.20
N ALA A 95 15.27 -6.00 13.63
CA ALA A 95 15.82 -6.99 14.57
C ALA A 95 15.57 -8.47 14.18
N GLY A 96 15.59 -8.78 12.88
CA GLY A 96 15.36 -10.14 12.36
C GLY A 96 13.88 -10.55 12.22
N ALA A 97 12.94 -9.75 12.73
CA ALA A 97 11.52 -9.90 12.44
C ALA A 97 11.11 -9.08 11.21
N ARG A 98 10.03 -9.49 10.53
CA ARG A 98 9.46 -8.79 9.36
C ARG A 98 7.94 -8.89 9.28
N VAL A 99 7.33 -8.01 8.52
CA VAL A 99 5.92 -8.07 8.10
C VAL A 99 5.79 -7.63 6.63
N ARG A 100 5.09 -8.44 5.84
CA ARG A 100 4.93 -8.27 4.38
C ARG A 100 3.52 -7.78 4.01
N THR A 101 3.40 -7.20 2.82
CA THR A 101 2.12 -6.82 2.19
C THR A 101 1.35 -5.77 3.03
N VAL A 102 2.07 -4.84 3.64
CA VAL A 102 1.53 -3.81 4.54
C VAL A 102 0.77 -2.68 3.84
N GLU A 103 0.96 -2.52 2.53
CA GLU A 103 0.55 -1.36 1.75
C GLU A 103 -0.95 -1.07 1.74
N HIS A 104 -1.82 -2.07 1.55
CA HIS A 104 -3.27 -1.84 1.49
C HIS A 104 -3.84 -1.43 2.85
N LEU A 105 -3.40 -2.09 3.92
CA LEU A 105 -3.76 -1.74 5.30
C LEU A 105 -3.26 -0.34 5.68
N LEU A 106 -1.98 -0.02 5.44
CA LEU A 106 -1.44 1.31 5.74
C LEU A 106 -2.10 2.41 4.90
N SER A 107 -2.51 2.11 3.67
CA SER A 107 -3.29 3.01 2.81
C SER A 107 -4.67 3.30 3.40
N ALA A 108 -5.39 2.27 3.85
CA ALA A 108 -6.69 2.41 4.52
C ALA A 108 -6.58 3.24 5.80
N LEU A 109 -5.59 2.93 6.66
CA LEU A 109 -5.35 3.65 7.91
C LEU A 109 -5.04 5.14 7.66
N GLU A 110 -4.24 5.48 6.63
CA GLU A 110 -3.99 6.89 6.29
C GLU A 110 -5.25 7.60 5.77
N ALA A 111 -5.96 7.00 4.81
CA ALA A 111 -7.11 7.63 4.18
C ALA A 111 -8.32 7.78 5.12
N CYS A 112 -8.50 6.86 6.06
CA CYS A 112 -9.47 6.98 7.14
C CYS A 112 -9.00 7.96 8.24
N GLY A 113 -7.70 8.26 8.32
CA GLY A 113 -7.15 9.21 9.29
C GLY A 113 -6.76 8.61 10.64
N VAL A 114 -6.50 7.30 10.73
CA VAL A 114 -6.03 6.61 11.94
C VAL A 114 -4.54 6.93 12.14
N ASP A 115 -4.18 7.81 13.07
CA ASP A 115 -2.77 8.20 13.25
C ASP A 115 -1.98 7.23 14.12
N ASN A 116 -2.60 6.76 15.21
CA ASN A 116 -2.01 5.81 16.14
C ASN A 116 -2.74 4.47 16.05
N CYS A 117 -2.01 3.37 15.86
CA CYS A 117 -2.59 2.02 15.83
C CYS A 117 -1.51 0.96 16.07
N ARG A 118 -1.79 0.06 17.01
CA ARG A 118 -1.02 -1.19 17.19
C ARG A 118 -1.63 -2.28 16.32
N ILE A 119 -0.81 -2.90 15.48
CA ILE A 119 -1.24 -3.89 14.48
C ILE A 119 -0.57 -5.24 14.81
N GLU A 120 -1.30 -6.13 15.48
CA GLU A 120 -0.81 -7.47 15.85
C GLU A 120 -1.07 -8.45 14.69
N ILE A 121 -0.02 -9.10 14.17
CA ILE A 121 -0.11 -10.12 13.11
C ILE A 121 0.24 -11.48 13.68
N SER A 122 -0.61 -12.47 13.40
CA SER A 122 -0.48 -13.86 13.84
C SER A 122 -0.80 -14.84 12.71
N GLY A 123 -0.34 -16.10 12.84
CA GLY A 123 -0.50 -17.14 11.81
C GLY A 123 0.53 -17.09 10.66
N GLY A 124 1.37 -16.05 10.62
CA GLY A 124 2.41 -15.85 9.59
C GLY A 124 3.13 -14.52 9.78
N ASN A 125 3.85 -14.06 8.75
CA ASN A 125 4.54 -12.75 8.74
C ASN A 125 4.10 -11.83 7.59
N GLU A 126 2.83 -11.91 7.24
CA GLU A 126 2.21 -11.18 6.12
C GLU A 126 0.79 -10.74 6.52
N VAL A 127 0.37 -9.56 6.06
CA VAL A 127 -0.99 -9.04 6.29
C VAL A 127 -2.00 -9.82 5.41
N PRO A 128 -3.20 -10.17 5.89
CA PRO A 128 -4.20 -10.85 5.07
C PRO A 128 -4.58 -10.00 3.85
N VAL A 129 -4.68 -10.65 2.69
CA VAL A 129 -4.96 -9.98 1.41
C VAL A 129 -6.42 -9.56 1.26
N LEU A 130 -7.35 -10.23 1.96
CA LEU A 130 -8.80 -10.03 1.86
C LEU A 130 -9.26 -10.12 0.38
N ASP A 131 -10.13 -9.25 -0.13
CA ASP A 131 -10.45 -9.15 -1.56
C ASP A 131 -9.30 -8.63 -2.45
N GLY A 132 -8.13 -8.31 -1.89
CA GLY A 132 -6.99 -7.75 -2.61
C GLY A 132 -7.01 -6.24 -2.78
N SER A 133 -7.96 -5.55 -2.14
CA SER A 133 -8.05 -4.09 -2.09
C SER A 133 -7.94 -3.55 -0.65
N ALA A 134 -8.15 -2.25 -0.50
CA ALA A 134 -8.22 -1.60 0.82
C ALA A 134 -9.66 -1.51 1.35
N LYS A 135 -10.66 -2.04 0.62
CA LYS A 135 -12.09 -1.89 0.90
C LYS A 135 -12.51 -2.46 2.26
N GLU A 136 -12.19 -3.72 2.52
CA GLU A 136 -12.62 -4.39 3.77
C GLU A 136 -11.97 -3.76 5.00
N TRP A 137 -10.72 -3.28 4.88
CA TRP A 137 -10.06 -2.48 5.92
C TRP A 137 -10.81 -1.18 6.20
N VAL A 138 -11.16 -0.45 5.14
CA VAL A 138 -11.96 0.78 5.22
C VAL A 138 -13.32 0.53 5.87
N GLU A 139 -14.04 -0.52 5.45
CA GLU A 139 -15.36 -0.88 5.97
C GLU A 139 -15.29 -1.19 7.47
N ALA A 140 -14.28 -1.95 7.90
CA ALA A 140 -14.05 -2.25 9.32
C ALA A 140 -13.68 -1.01 10.15
N ILE A 141 -12.82 -0.11 9.63
CA ILE A 141 -12.46 1.15 10.30
C ILE A 141 -13.68 2.07 10.44
N GLN A 142 -14.52 2.16 9.42
CA GLN A 142 -15.77 2.94 9.48
C GLN A 142 -16.78 2.33 10.46
N GLN A 143 -16.83 0.99 10.58
CA GLN A 143 -17.74 0.30 11.48
C GLN A 143 -17.38 0.54 12.96
N VAL A 144 -16.10 0.50 13.34
CA VAL A 144 -15.69 0.79 14.73
C VAL A 144 -15.65 2.30 15.01
N GLY A 145 -15.38 3.12 14.01
CA GLY A 145 -15.22 4.57 14.14
C GLY A 145 -13.88 4.99 14.75
N LEU A 146 -13.70 6.30 14.89
CA LEU A 146 -12.47 6.90 15.41
C LEU A 146 -12.72 7.65 16.71
N CYS A 147 -11.69 7.74 17.53
CA CYS A 147 -11.64 8.65 18.67
C CYS A 147 -10.33 9.45 18.66
N VAL A 148 -10.30 10.52 19.45
CA VAL A 148 -9.06 11.27 19.69
C VAL A 148 -8.10 10.37 20.48
N ALA A 149 -6.86 10.26 20.02
CA ALA A 149 -5.82 9.58 20.76
C ALA A 149 -5.35 10.48 21.93
N GLU A 150 -5.38 9.94 23.15
CA GLU A 150 -4.79 10.59 24.33
C GLU A 150 -3.35 10.10 24.51
N ALA A 151 -2.43 10.99 24.89
CA ALA A 151 -1.11 10.57 25.36
C ALA A 151 -1.21 10.09 26.82
N SER A 152 -0.20 9.34 27.29
CA SER A 152 -0.19 8.75 28.64
C SER A 152 -0.27 9.74 29.81
N ALA A 153 -0.10 11.04 29.56
CA ALA A 153 -0.28 12.12 30.55
C ALA A 153 -1.61 12.89 30.40
N GLY A 154 -2.57 12.37 29.62
CA GLY A 154 -3.89 12.98 29.41
C GLY A 154 -3.89 14.21 28.48
N ASN A 155 -2.76 14.51 27.83
CA ASN A 155 -2.66 15.57 26.84
C ASN A 155 -2.85 15.02 25.42
N TYR A 156 -3.33 15.88 24.52
CA TYR A 156 -3.41 15.59 23.09
C TYR A 156 -2.09 15.94 22.39
N ILE A 157 -1.85 15.31 21.24
CA ILE A 157 -0.73 15.63 20.34
C ILE A 157 -1.32 16.00 18.98
N ASP A 158 -0.86 17.10 18.40
CA ASP A 158 -1.27 17.53 17.07
C ASP A 158 -0.82 16.52 15.99
N LYS A 159 -1.70 16.24 15.03
CA LYS A 159 -1.34 15.54 13.80
C LYS A 159 -0.36 16.40 13.01
N LEU A 160 0.74 15.78 12.59
CA LEU A 160 1.68 16.36 11.65
C LEU A 160 1.34 15.90 10.23
N ALA A 161 1.48 16.79 9.25
CA ALA A 161 1.47 16.45 7.84
C ALA A 161 2.85 16.73 7.21
N PRO A 162 3.30 15.92 6.25
CA PRO A 162 4.48 16.23 5.46
C PRO A 162 4.17 17.38 4.50
N PHE A 163 5.15 18.24 4.26
CA PHE A 163 5.08 19.38 3.37
C PHE A 163 6.39 19.48 2.58
N LEU A 164 6.30 19.43 1.25
CA LEU A 164 7.46 19.54 0.39
C LEU A 164 7.83 21.01 0.19
N ASN A 165 9.09 21.34 0.44
CA ASN A 165 9.61 22.70 0.41
C ASN A 165 10.18 23.06 -0.98
N GLU A 166 10.59 22.05 -1.77
CA GLU A 166 11.23 22.20 -3.08
C GLU A 166 10.90 20.99 -3.99
N PRO A 167 10.85 21.14 -5.32
CA PRO A 167 10.55 20.02 -6.21
C PRO A 167 11.55 18.86 -6.07
N ILE A 168 11.03 17.62 -6.07
CA ILE A 168 11.83 16.40 -6.04
C ILE A 168 11.64 15.57 -7.31
N TYR A 169 12.69 14.88 -7.73
CA TYR A 169 12.66 13.92 -8.81
C TYR A 169 13.52 12.71 -8.46
N VAL A 170 12.94 11.52 -8.62
CA VAL A 170 13.61 10.23 -8.45
C VAL A 170 13.20 9.33 -9.61
N SER A 171 14.16 8.68 -10.26
CA SER A 171 13.90 7.69 -11.30
C SER A 171 14.80 6.46 -11.16
N ARG A 172 14.33 5.34 -11.70
CA ARG A 172 15.06 4.08 -11.79
C ARG A 172 14.50 3.27 -12.96
N ASN A 173 15.38 2.90 -13.90
CA ASN A 173 15.00 2.23 -15.14
C ASN A 173 13.97 3.07 -15.93
N ASP A 174 12.82 2.48 -16.23
CA ASP A 174 11.62 3.04 -16.87
C ASP A 174 10.66 3.74 -15.89
N SER A 175 10.87 3.62 -14.59
CA SER A 175 9.98 4.13 -13.54
C SER A 175 10.48 5.46 -12.97
N PHE A 176 9.57 6.39 -12.66
CA PHE A 176 9.92 7.68 -12.05
C PHE A 176 8.84 8.21 -11.09
N ILE A 177 9.24 9.20 -10.29
CA ILE A 177 8.45 9.92 -9.30
C ILE A 177 8.85 11.39 -9.36
N PHE A 178 7.86 12.29 -9.42
CA PHE A 178 8.04 13.72 -9.25
C PHE A 178 7.27 14.22 -8.01
N GLY A 179 7.77 15.26 -7.39
CA GLY A 179 7.06 15.98 -6.34
C GLY A 179 7.21 17.47 -6.52
N PHE A 180 6.15 18.22 -6.27
CA PHE A 180 6.14 19.68 -6.36
C PHE A 180 5.41 20.27 -5.14
N PRO A 181 5.93 21.34 -4.51
CA PRO A 181 5.25 22.05 -3.43
C PRO A 181 3.82 22.46 -3.83
N SER A 182 2.82 22.16 -2.98
CA SER A 182 1.41 22.47 -3.24
C SER A 182 0.56 22.58 -1.95
N PRO A 183 -0.46 23.44 -1.91
CA PRO A 183 -1.42 23.47 -0.79
C PRO A 183 -2.33 22.23 -0.74
N GLU A 184 -2.55 21.54 -1.84
CA GLU A 184 -3.50 20.42 -1.97
C GLU A 184 -2.81 19.14 -2.45
N ILE A 185 -3.27 17.97 -1.97
CA ILE A 185 -2.77 16.66 -2.40
C ILE A 185 -3.42 16.31 -3.75
N LEU A 186 -2.75 16.64 -4.86
CA LEU A 186 -3.07 16.05 -6.16
C LEU A 186 -2.12 14.86 -6.38
N ILE A 187 -2.67 13.69 -6.67
CA ILE A 187 -1.90 12.52 -7.11
C ILE A 187 -2.23 12.23 -8.58
N THR A 188 -1.19 12.20 -9.41
CA THR A 188 -1.24 11.66 -10.77
C THR A 188 -0.45 10.35 -10.82
N TYR A 189 -0.96 9.39 -11.59
CA TYR A 189 -0.48 8.02 -11.65
C TYR A 189 -0.55 7.49 -13.09
N GLY A 190 0.60 7.08 -13.64
CA GLY A 190 0.74 6.45 -14.95
C GLY A 190 1.06 4.97 -14.84
N ILE A 191 0.54 4.16 -15.77
CA ILE A 191 0.92 2.75 -15.96
C ILE A 191 1.13 2.46 -17.45
N ASP A 192 2.11 1.61 -17.78
CA ASP A 192 2.30 1.05 -19.13
C ASP A 192 2.31 -0.49 -19.09
N PHE A 193 1.17 -1.07 -19.42
CA PHE A 193 1.01 -2.50 -19.71
C PHE A 193 0.56 -2.69 -21.17
N SER A 194 1.22 -2.01 -22.11
CA SER A 194 0.96 -2.08 -23.56
C SER A 194 0.86 -3.49 -24.16
N LYS A 195 1.48 -4.51 -23.53
CA LYS A 195 1.39 -5.93 -23.92
C LYS A 195 0.14 -6.67 -23.39
N VAL A 196 -0.59 -6.07 -22.46
CA VAL A 196 -1.80 -6.61 -21.80
C VAL A 196 -2.98 -5.70 -22.17
N PRO A 197 -3.73 -5.96 -23.27
CA PRO A 197 -4.69 -4.98 -23.81
C PRO A 197 -5.87 -4.63 -22.89
N SER A 198 -6.18 -5.45 -21.89
CA SER A 198 -7.18 -5.13 -20.86
C SER A 198 -6.72 -4.05 -19.88
N ILE A 199 -5.42 -3.76 -19.85
CA ILE A 199 -4.79 -2.69 -19.07
C ILE A 199 -4.29 -1.61 -20.03
N GLY A 200 -3.35 -1.93 -20.92
CA GLY A 200 -2.74 -0.97 -21.84
C GLY A 200 -1.97 0.14 -21.10
N CYS A 201 -1.90 1.32 -21.69
CA CYS A 201 -1.32 2.51 -21.05
C CYS A 201 -2.45 3.37 -20.48
N GLN A 202 -2.42 3.71 -19.19
CA GLN A 202 -3.48 4.48 -18.52
C GLN A 202 -2.90 5.56 -17.60
N TRP A 203 -3.71 6.59 -17.37
CA TRP A 203 -3.41 7.68 -16.45
C TRP A 203 -4.62 7.96 -15.55
N PHE A 204 -4.38 8.10 -14.25
CA PHE A 204 -5.33 8.59 -13.27
C PHE A 204 -4.79 9.87 -12.64
N SER A 205 -5.63 10.88 -12.42
CA SER A 205 -5.26 12.10 -11.70
C SER A 205 -6.44 12.59 -10.89
N SER A 206 -6.23 12.90 -9.60
CA SER A 206 -7.29 13.39 -8.73
C SER A 206 -6.78 14.12 -7.49
N LEU A 207 -7.60 15.05 -6.99
CA LEU A 207 -7.41 15.67 -5.68
C LEU A 207 -7.83 14.68 -4.59
N ILE A 208 -6.87 14.20 -3.82
CA ILE A 208 -7.07 13.12 -2.86
C ILE A 208 -7.69 13.65 -1.57
N ASN A 209 -8.89 13.17 -1.30
CA ASN A 209 -9.61 13.32 -0.04
C ASN A 209 -10.30 12.00 0.30
N ALA A 210 -10.83 11.88 1.52
CA ALA A 210 -11.49 10.66 1.98
C ALA A 210 -12.61 10.20 1.02
N SER A 211 -13.50 11.08 0.54
CA SER A 211 -14.57 10.64 -0.37
C SER A 211 -14.05 10.12 -1.72
N VAL A 212 -12.95 10.68 -2.25
CA VAL A 212 -12.33 10.17 -3.49
C VAL A 212 -11.69 8.81 -3.22
N TYR A 213 -10.94 8.69 -2.12
CA TYR A 213 -10.30 7.42 -1.75
C TYR A 213 -11.33 6.30 -1.59
N LEU A 214 -12.38 6.53 -0.81
CA LEU A 214 -13.42 5.52 -0.53
C LEU A 214 -14.15 5.01 -1.80
N LYS A 215 -14.31 5.87 -2.81
CA LYS A 215 -15.08 5.55 -4.04
C LYS A 215 -14.21 5.01 -5.17
N GLU A 216 -13.04 5.61 -5.38
CA GLU A 216 -12.21 5.39 -6.58
C GLU A 216 -10.92 4.59 -6.29
N ILE A 217 -10.50 4.49 -5.02
CA ILE A 217 -9.19 3.90 -4.65
C ILE A 217 -9.35 2.64 -3.78
N ALA A 218 -10.09 2.74 -2.67
CA ALA A 218 -10.31 1.65 -1.73
C ALA A 218 -10.78 0.32 -2.38
N PRO A 219 -11.77 0.29 -3.31
CA PRO A 219 -12.26 -0.95 -3.92
C PRO A 219 -11.38 -1.51 -5.05
N ALA A 220 -10.24 -0.88 -5.35
CA ALA A 220 -9.42 -1.29 -6.48
C ALA A 220 -8.43 -2.40 -6.10
N ARG A 221 -8.81 -3.63 -6.46
CA ARG A 221 -8.05 -4.86 -6.18
C ARG A 221 -6.71 -4.93 -6.91
N THR A 222 -5.76 -5.60 -6.30
CA THR A 222 -4.47 -5.98 -6.91
C THR A 222 -4.68 -6.87 -8.14
N PHE A 223 -3.68 -6.92 -9.02
CA PHE A 223 -3.73 -7.71 -10.24
C PHE A 223 -2.40 -8.39 -10.58
N CYS A 224 -2.47 -9.45 -11.39
CA CYS A 224 -1.31 -10.11 -11.96
C CYS A 224 -1.49 -10.42 -13.45
N VAL A 225 -0.37 -10.59 -14.16
CA VAL A 225 -0.35 -11.12 -15.52
C VAL A 225 -0.29 -12.65 -15.45
N TYR A 226 -1.26 -13.32 -16.07
CA TYR A 226 -1.46 -14.78 -16.02
C TYR A 226 -0.20 -15.55 -16.43
N GLU A 227 0.48 -15.09 -17.48
CA GLU A 227 1.68 -15.72 -18.03
C GLU A 227 2.89 -15.62 -17.07
N GLU A 228 2.81 -14.80 -16.03
CA GLU A 228 3.82 -14.70 -14.97
C GLU A 228 3.47 -15.54 -13.73
N VAL A 229 2.22 -16.04 -13.61
CA VAL A 229 1.71 -16.74 -12.41
C VAL A 229 2.51 -18.00 -12.10
N GLU A 230 2.76 -18.86 -13.08
CA GLU A 230 3.52 -20.10 -12.88
C GLU A 230 4.94 -19.83 -12.38
N LYS A 231 5.62 -18.84 -12.96
CA LYS A 231 6.95 -18.40 -12.55
C LYS A 231 6.95 -17.84 -11.13
N MET A 232 5.98 -16.99 -10.78
CA MET A 232 5.87 -16.43 -9.44
C MET A 232 5.57 -17.52 -8.40
N ARG A 233 4.65 -18.46 -8.71
CA ARG A 233 4.35 -19.60 -7.82
C ARG A 233 5.54 -20.52 -7.64
N SER A 234 6.30 -20.80 -8.70
CA SER A 234 7.54 -21.59 -8.63
C SER A 234 8.64 -20.91 -7.80
N ALA A 235 8.59 -19.58 -7.67
CA ALA A 235 9.49 -18.80 -6.82
C ALA A 235 8.97 -18.63 -5.37
N GLY A 236 7.93 -19.36 -4.95
CA GLY A 236 7.35 -19.25 -3.61
C GLY A 236 6.56 -17.95 -3.37
N LEU A 237 6.16 -17.25 -4.43
CA LEU A 237 5.35 -16.03 -4.36
C LEU A 237 3.90 -16.34 -4.76
N ILE A 238 2.97 -15.45 -4.39
CA ILE A 238 1.53 -15.51 -4.70
C ILE A 238 0.85 -16.87 -4.41
N GLN A 239 1.31 -17.62 -3.38
CA GLN A 239 0.77 -18.95 -3.09
C GLN A 239 -0.72 -18.88 -2.75
N GLY A 240 -1.14 -17.87 -1.99
CA GLY A 240 -2.54 -17.58 -1.65
C GLY A 240 -3.31 -16.77 -2.70
N GLY A 241 -2.71 -16.49 -3.86
CA GLY A 241 -3.36 -15.76 -4.95
C GLY A 241 -4.51 -16.56 -5.59
N SER A 242 -5.65 -15.89 -5.78
CA SER A 242 -6.91 -16.48 -6.25
C SER A 242 -7.75 -15.46 -7.05
N ALA A 243 -8.88 -15.86 -7.65
CA ALA A 243 -9.72 -14.94 -8.42
C ALA A 243 -10.61 -14.05 -7.51
N GLU A 244 -10.80 -14.52 -6.28
CA GLU A 244 -11.43 -13.84 -5.16
C GLU A 244 -10.60 -12.62 -4.75
N ASN A 245 -9.27 -12.78 -4.63
CA ASN A 245 -8.36 -11.77 -4.09
C ASN A 245 -7.42 -11.09 -5.10
N ALA A 246 -7.50 -11.41 -6.40
CA ALA A 246 -6.72 -10.74 -7.44
C ALA A 246 -7.45 -10.72 -8.78
N ILE A 247 -7.24 -9.65 -9.55
CA ILE A 247 -7.65 -9.58 -10.96
C ILE A 247 -6.55 -10.24 -11.81
N VAL A 248 -6.92 -11.22 -12.64
CA VAL A 248 -5.97 -11.93 -13.51
C VAL A 248 -6.13 -11.45 -14.95
N CYS A 249 -5.13 -10.75 -15.47
CA CYS A 249 -5.07 -10.24 -16.84
C CYS A 249 -4.20 -11.14 -17.72
N ARG A 250 -4.45 -11.19 -19.04
CA ARG A 250 -3.65 -11.99 -19.99
C ARG A 250 -2.94 -11.13 -21.01
N LEU A 251 -1.76 -11.57 -21.42
CA LEU A 251 -1.11 -11.08 -22.63
C LEU A 251 -1.94 -11.45 -23.86
N VAL A 252 -1.94 -10.59 -24.88
CA VAL A 252 -2.42 -10.95 -26.22
C VAL A 252 -1.24 -10.87 -27.18
N ILE A 253 -0.77 -12.03 -27.61
CA ILE A 253 0.21 -12.12 -28.68
C ILE A 253 -0.48 -11.69 -29.97
N ARG A 254 -0.13 -10.51 -30.50
CA ARG A 254 -0.44 -10.16 -31.89
C ARG A 254 0.39 -11.05 -32.81
N CYS A 255 -0.13 -12.24 -33.13
CA CYS A 255 0.24 -12.89 -34.38
C CYS A 255 -0.22 -11.97 -35.52
N ILE A 256 0.71 -11.37 -36.25
CA ILE A 256 0.41 -10.80 -37.57
C ILE A 256 0.26 -12.00 -38.52
N LEU A 257 -0.91 -12.63 -38.45
CA LEU A 257 -1.43 -13.50 -39.49
C LEU A 257 -2.37 -12.67 -40.36
N ASN A 258 -2.23 -12.80 -41.67
CA ASN A 258 -2.98 -12.00 -42.62
C ASN A 258 -4.49 -12.23 -42.50
N SER A 259 -5.22 -11.11 -42.39
CA SER A 259 -6.63 -10.97 -42.74
C SER A 259 -7.69 -11.62 -41.83
N TYR A 260 -8.83 -10.91 -41.73
CA TYR A 260 -10.10 -11.26 -41.08
C TYR A 260 -10.11 -11.19 -39.55
N GLY A 261 -10.79 -10.15 -39.06
CA GLY A 261 -10.91 -9.86 -37.63
C GLY A 261 -12.06 -10.60 -36.95
N VAL A 262 -11.93 -10.76 -35.63
CA VAL A 262 -13.01 -11.18 -34.73
C VAL A 262 -13.06 -10.20 -33.57
N TYR A 263 -14.20 -9.55 -33.37
CA TYR A 263 -14.46 -8.72 -32.19
C TYR A 263 -14.71 -9.63 -30.97
N GLN A 264 -13.95 -9.44 -29.89
CA GLN A 264 -14.33 -9.92 -28.56
C GLN A 264 -14.51 -8.74 -27.61
N LYS A 265 -15.77 -8.34 -27.41
CA LYS A 265 -16.18 -7.43 -26.34
C LYS A 265 -16.40 -8.24 -25.05
N PHE A 266 -15.42 -8.34 -24.17
CA PHE A 266 -15.63 -8.65 -22.76
C PHE A 266 -14.47 -8.07 -21.92
N CYS A 267 -14.79 -7.41 -20.80
CA CYS A 267 -13.93 -6.60 -19.91
C CYS A 267 -13.87 -5.08 -20.18
N ALA A 268 -15.03 -4.42 -20.21
CA ALA A 268 -15.14 -2.95 -20.23
C ALA A 268 -15.73 -2.36 -18.93
N ARG A 269 -15.29 -2.84 -17.75
CA ARG A 269 -15.71 -2.27 -16.43
C ARG A 269 -14.77 -2.55 -15.24
N TRP A 270 -13.46 -2.35 -15.41
CA TRP A 270 -12.54 -2.14 -14.28
C TRP A 270 -11.54 -1.05 -14.69
N LYS A 271 -11.77 0.17 -14.22
CA LYS A 271 -10.86 1.32 -14.39
C LYS A 271 -10.14 1.55 -13.06
N ASN A 272 -8.86 1.89 -13.15
CA ASN A 272 -7.99 2.42 -12.09
C ASN A 272 -7.71 1.46 -10.91
N ASN A 273 -6.51 0.86 -10.87
CA ASN A 273 -5.40 1.27 -9.98
C ASN A 273 -4.24 0.23 -9.95
N GLN A 274 -3.11 0.67 -9.37
CA GLN A 274 -1.91 -0.05 -8.92
C GLN A 274 -0.75 -0.23 -9.96
N ALA A 275 0.44 0.28 -9.58
CA ALA A 275 1.80 0.28 -10.16
C ALA A 275 2.11 0.94 -11.55
N PHE A 276 2.90 2.03 -11.68
CA PHE A 276 3.42 3.02 -10.69
C PHE A 276 4.05 4.32 -11.32
N GLU A 277 3.50 5.51 -11.02
CA GLU A 277 4.18 6.83 -11.00
C GLU A 277 3.56 7.62 -9.85
N ILE A 278 4.35 8.33 -9.05
CA ILE A 278 3.80 9.31 -8.11
C ILE A 278 4.17 10.70 -8.60
N VAL A 279 3.18 11.50 -8.95
CA VAL A 279 3.28 12.95 -8.85
C VAL A 279 2.68 13.35 -7.50
N VAL A 280 3.51 13.65 -6.49
CA VAL A 280 3.03 14.32 -5.27
C VAL A 280 3.02 15.81 -5.56
N HIS A 281 1.86 16.38 -5.87
CA HIS A 281 1.68 17.79 -5.54
C HIS A 281 1.35 17.88 -4.06
N ARG A 282 2.33 18.31 -3.25
CA ARG A 282 2.22 18.87 -1.89
C ARG A 282 3.60 19.14 -1.35
#